data_AF-A0A9E4C1N4-F1
#
_entry.id   AF-A0A9E4C1N4-F1
#
_cell.length_a   1.000
_cell.length_b   1.000
_cell.length_c   1.000
_cell.angle_alpha   90.00
_cell.angle_beta   90.00
_cell.angle_gamma   90.00
#
_symmetry.space_group_name_H-M   'P 1'
#
loop_
_entity.id
_entity.type
_entity.pdbx_description
1 polymer ?
#
loop_
_entity_poly.entity_id
_entity_poly.type
_entity_poly.pdbx_seq_one_letter_code
_entity_poly.pdbx_strand_id
1 'polypeptide(L)'
;MLSDNAVFPGFDENNDFVSDFNQNDTEDRQNFIPDYEEPFLRYHADRPEYLFGVDMNNNGWIDRFENDEEPDYPYGRDHRGYNMYAGTHIGPEARLTVGRLREKLLAGDRKNESTYLLFTYERDFAQLGRLRVFDNFKLVEDDIPDNLFQWVQPSNSRGTQQRVFDVLPARDTWVNTSYVQFDFTLVGNLNVINKFKTEIYNQRRDQRDLRGTASFVGLINKADYTFPVRNIELEPRFKSEFLRESPVRKRDPERRELTETLFLIARIPLLSHTLVELGLELSHFEQFRDDEEGVPVNRDLEPAVQFNNSSDYLGYRLHLQTGFRLQKLTFENLPPSTTSKIFMTAYAGLER
;
A
#
# COMPACT_ATOMS: atom_id res chain seq x y z
N MET A 1 14.69 15.66 -22.55
CA MET A 1 15.01 14.30 -22.07
C MET A 1 13.70 13.56 -22.08
N LEU A 2 13.64 12.40 -22.73
CA LEU A 2 12.47 11.53 -22.66
C LEU A 2 12.40 11.09 -21.19
N SER A 3 11.38 11.55 -20.47
CA SER A 3 11.05 10.95 -19.18
C SER A 3 10.84 9.46 -19.42
N ASP A 4 11.46 8.62 -18.61
CA ASP A 4 11.12 7.21 -18.65
C ASP A 4 9.65 7.08 -18.28
N ASN A 5 8.85 6.52 -19.18
CA ASN A 5 7.41 6.30 -18.95
C ASN A 5 7.19 5.02 -18.13
N ALA A 6 8.26 4.33 -17.73
CA ALA A 6 8.23 3.12 -16.92
C ALA A 6 7.77 3.40 -15.47
N VAL A 7 7.20 2.38 -14.85
CA VAL A 7 6.91 2.36 -13.42
C VAL A 7 8.24 2.35 -12.66
N PHE A 8 8.32 3.13 -11.58
CA PHE A 8 9.53 3.19 -10.76
C PHE A 8 9.81 1.81 -10.13
N PRO A 9 11.07 1.31 -10.08
CA PRO A 9 11.39 -0.04 -9.60
C PRO A 9 10.84 -0.39 -8.21
N GLY A 10 10.73 0.60 -7.32
CA GLY A 10 10.10 0.43 -6.02
C GLY A 10 8.64 -0.01 -6.05
N PHE A 11 7.94 0.36 -7.13
CA PHE A 11 6.55 0.04 -7.43
C PHE A 11 6.43 -1.12 -8.43
N ASP A 12 7.54 -1.74 -8.84
CA ASP A 12 7.61 -2.82 -9.83
C ASP A 12 8.69 -3.84 -9.37
N GLU A 13 8.46 -4.47 -8.21
CA GLU A 13 9.45 -5.39 -7.61
C GLU A 13 9.68 -6.64 -8.48
N ASN A 14 8.69 -7.02 -9.31
CA ASN A 14 8.78 -8.18 -10.21
C ASN A 14 9.36 -7.83 -11.61
N ASN A 15 9.65 -6.56 -11.88
CA ASN A 15 10.18 -6.02 -13.14
C ASN A 15 9.33 -6.38 -14.37
N ASP A 16 8.00 -6.33 -14.24
CA ASP A 16 7.07 -6.53 -15.35
C ASP A 16 6.56 -5.21 -15.97
N PHE A 17 7.08 -4.07 -15.49
CA PHE A 17 6.72 -2.70 -15.88
C PHE A 17 5.27 -2.31 -15.54
N VAL A 18 4.61 -3.05 -14.65
CA VAL A 18 3.28 -2.77 -14.11
C VAL A 18 3.41 -2.47 -12.61
N SER A 19 2.61 -1.51 -12.12
CA SER A 19 2.63 -1.16 -10.70
C SER A 19 2.15 -2.32 -9.83
N ASP A 20 2.90 -2.70 -8.81
CA ASP A 20 2.55 -3.69 -7.77
C ASP A 20 1.25 -3.34 -7.03
N PHE A 21 0.82 -2.08 -7.11
CA PHE A 21 -0.41 -1.59 -6.50
C PHE A 21 -1.58 -1.44 -7.48
N ASN A 22 -1.38 -1.78 -8.76
CA ASN A 22 -2.40 -1.77 -9.81
C ASN A 22 -2.00 -2.77 -10.92
N GLN A 23 -1.84 -4.04 -10.55
CA GLN A 23 -1.27 -5.11 -11.37
C GLN A 23 -2.13 -5.49 -12.58
N ASN A 24 -3.39 -5.07 -12.59
CA ASN A 24 -4.30 -5.29 -13.71
C ASN A 24 -4.40 -4.09 -14.68
N ASP A 25 -3.60 -3.03 -14.50
CA ASP A 25 -3.44 -1.93 -15.47
C ASP A 25 -2.38 -2.28 -16.52
N THR A 26 -2.82 -2.77 -17.68
CA THR A 26 -1.95 -3.16 -18.80
C THR A 26 -2.23 -2.28 -20.03
N GLU A 27 -1.32 -2.28 -21.01
CA GLU A 27 -1.55 -1.56 -22.28
C GLU A 27 -2.84 -2.03 -22.98
N ASP A 28 -3.14 -3.33 -22.92
CA ASP A 28 -4.32 -3.94 -23.51
C ASP A 28 -5.59 -3.78 -22.67
N ARG A 29 -5.45 -3.56 -21.36
CA ARG A 29 -6.55 -3.37 -20.41
C ARG A 29 -6.19 -2.29 -19.41
N GLN A 30 -6.52 -1.06 -19.75
CA GLN A 30 -6.29 0.08 -18.87
C GLN A 30 -7.19 -0.01 -17.63
N ASN A 31 -6.61 0.19 -16.46
CA ASN A 31 -7.31 0.27 -15.18
C ASN A 31 -7.01 1.59 -14.45
N PHE A 32 -8.07 2.29 -14.06
CA PHE A 32 -7.99 3.63 -13.45
C PHE A 32 -8.24 3.61 -11.93
N ILE A 33 -8.39 2.42 -11.35
CA ILE A 33 -8.65 2.23 -9.93
C ILE A 33 -7.50 1.37 -9.39
N PRO A 34 -6.72 1.83 -8.40
CA PRO A 34 -5.65 1.01 -7.85
C PRO A 34 -6.22 -0.26 -7.20
N ASP A 35 -5.42 -1.33 -7.15
CA ASP A 35 -5.86 -2.63 -6.62
C ASP A 35 -6.34 -2.53 -5.17
N TYR A 36 -5.74 -1.66 -4.36
CA TYR A 36 -6.15 -1.42 -2.97
C TYR A 36 -7.48 -0.66 -2.83
N GLU A 37 -8.06 -0.17 -3.93
CA GLU A 37 -9.42 0.41 -3.99
C GLU A 37 -10.38 -0.41 -4.86
N GLU A 38 -9.87 -1.25 -5.78
CA GLU A 38 -10.73 -1.99 -6.70
C GLU A 38 -11.48 -3.15 -5.99
N PRO A 39 -12.80 -3.30 -6.23
CA PRO A 39 -13.55 -4.44 -5.73
C PRO A 39 -12.86 -5.77 -6.04
N PHE A 40 -12.91 -6.68 -5.06
CA PHE A 40 -12.29 -7.99 -4.95
C PHE A 40 -10.76 -7.97 -4.86
N LEU A 41 -10.07 -7.08 -5.58
CA LEU A 41 -8.61 -6.96 -5.56
C LEU A 41 -8.10 -6.33 -4.26
N ARG A 42 -8.86 -5.38 -3.70
CA ARG A 42 -8.50 -4.68 -2.45
C ARG A 42 -8.34 -5.60 -1.24
N TYR A 43 -8.81 -6.84 -1.33
CA TYR A 43 -8.54 -7.83 -0.30
C TYR A 43 -7.02 -8.14 -0.21
N HIS A 44 -6.34 -8.26 -1.35
CA HIS A 44 -4.95 -8.68 -1.43
C HIS A 44 -3.97 -7.50 -1.38
N ALA A 45 -4.35 -6.34 -1.94
CA ALA A 45 -3.54 -5.13 -1.92
C ALA A 45 -3.81 -4.27 -0.67
N ASP A 46 -2.74 -3.79 -0.04
CA ASP A 46 -2.80 -2.80 1.03
C ASP A 46 -2.38 -1.43 0.51
N ARG A 47 -2.97 -0.36 1.07
CA ARG A 47 -2.57 0.99 0.67
C ARG A 47 -1.12 1.25 1.07
N PRO A 48 -0.33 1.98 0.26
CA PRO A 48 1.08 2.25 0.55
C PRO A 48 1.34 2.89 1.93
N GLU A 49 0.42 3.70 2.47
CA GLU A 49 0.61 4.38 3.76
C GLU A 49 0.76 3.41 4.95
N TYR A 50 0.25 2.18 4.83
CA TYR A 50 0.38 1.15 5.87
C TYR A 50 1.70 0.39 5.83
N LEU A 51 2.52 0.60 4.80
CA LEU A 51 3.78 -0.12 4.63
C LEU A 51 4.87 0.48 5.49
N PHE A 52 5.75 -0.37 5.98
CA PHE A 52 6.96 0.05 6.68
C PHE A 52 8.12 0.17 5.69
N GLY A 53 8.96 1.18 5.89
CA GLY A 53 10.23 1.28 5.21
C GLY A 53 11.11 2.35 5.81
N VAL A 54 12.35 2.36 5.35
CA VAL A 54 13.34 3.36 5.75
C VAL A 54 13.16 4.59 4.86
N ASP A 55 13.26 5.76 5.50
CA ASP A 55 13.25 7.08 4.91
C ASP A 55 14.50 7.79 5.47
N MET A 56 15.54 8.00 4.65
CA MET A 56 16.81 8.58 5.10
C MET A 56 16.94 10.07 4.79
N ASN A 57 16.31 10.55 3.73
CA ASN A 57 16.25 11.98 3.40
C ASN A 57 15.18 12.72 4.22
N ASN A 58 14.26 12.00 4.86
CA ASN A 58 13.25 12.50 5.78
C ASN A 58 12.16 13.36 5.13
N ASN A 59 11.85 13.12 3.86
CA ASN A 59 10.80 13.84 3.13
C ASN A 59 9.39 13.27 3.39
N GLY A 60 9.28 12.15 4.11
CA GLY A 60 8.02 11.48 4.44
C GLY A 60 7.63 10.34 3.50
N TRP A 61 8.50 9.92 2.58
CA TRP A 61 8.34 8.71 1.79
C TRP A 61 9.41 7.68 2.10
N ILE A 62 9.06 6.42 1.83
CA ILE A 62 9.99 5.32 2.00
C ILE A 62 10.94 5.34 0.82
N ASP A 63 12.25 5.43 1.06
CA ASP A 63 13.34 5.49 0.05
C ASP A 63 13.13 4.49 -1.09
N ARG A 64 12.68 3.27 -0.77
CA ARG A 64 12.46 2.20 -1.75
C ARG A 64 11.43 2.55 -2.81
N PHE A 65 10.51 3.46 -2.51
CA PHE A 65 9.40 3.90 -3.36
C PHE A 65 9.67 5.25 -4.02
N GLU A 66 10.74 5.96 -3.66
CA GLU A 66 10.97 7.32 -4.12
C GLU A 66 11.51 7.40 -5.54
N ASN A 67 10.93 8.29 -6.33
CA ASN A 67 11.44 8.66 -7.64
C ASN A 67 11.67 10.17 -7.74
N ASP A 68 12.67 10.60 -8.49
CA ASP A 68 12.98 12.02 -8.73
C ASP A 68 13.33 12.33 -10.20
N GLU A 69 13.76 13.57 -10.49
CA GLU A 69 14.21 13.97 -11.84
C GLU A 69 15.75 13.99 -11.97
N GLU A 70 16.47 13.55 -10.94
CA GLU A 70 17.93 13.51 -10.93
C GLU A 70 18.44 12.17 -11.49
N PRO A 71 19.67 12.13 -12.03
CA PRO A 71 20.28 10.85 -12.39
C PRO A 71 20.61 10.02 -11.15
N ASP A 72 20.41 8.70 -11.23
CA ASP A 72 20.76 7.72 -10.18
C ASP A 72 22.27 7.58 -9.95
N TYR A 73 22.86 8.59 -9.32
CA TYR A 73 24.23 8.50 -8.82
C TYR A 73 24.23 7.86 -7.43
N PRO A 74 25.33 7.20 -7.01
CA PRO A 74 25.48 6.72 -5.64
C PRO A 74 25.42 7.83 -4.56
N TYR A 75 25.40 9.09 -4.97
CA TYR A 75 25.34 10.28 -4.13
C TYR A 75 24.64 11.41 -4.90
N GLY A 76 23.74 12.13 -4.22
CA GLY A 76 23.03 13.28 -4.80
C GLY A 76 24.00 14.35 -5.29
N ARG A 77 23.64 15.03 -6.38
CA ARG A 77 24.44 16.16 -6.87
C ARG A 77 24.44 17.27 -5.83
N ASP A 78 25.56 17.98 -5.67
CA ASP A 78 25.71 19.04 -4.66
C ASP A 78 25.71 18.55 -3.21
N HIS A 79 25.70 17.24 -2.96
CA HIS A 79 25.72 16.70 -1.60
C HIS A 79 27.13 16.25 -1.19
N ARG A 80 27.45 16.42 0.10
CA ARG A 80 28.65 15.84 0.71
C ARG A 80 28.35 15.39 2.13
N GLY A 81 28.61 14.11 2.40
CA GLY A 81 28.30 13.55 3.70
C GLY A 81 28.89 12.17 3.94
N TYR A 82 28.39 11.54 5.00
CA TYR A 82 28.58 10.13 5.30
C TYR A 82 27.33 9.56 5.98
N ASN A 83 27.13 8.26 5.82
CA ASN A 83 26.31 7.47 6.72
C ASN A 83 27.18 6.38 7.35
N MET A 84 27.26 6.34 8.68
CA MET A 84 27.97 5.30 9.41
C MET A 84 27.01 4.58 10.33
N TYR A 85 26.97 3.25 10.26
CA TYR A 85 26.12 2.44 11.11
C TYR A 85 26.84 1.17 11.59
N ALA A 86 26.40 0.68 12.74
CA ALA A 86 26.82 -0.59 13.30
C ALA A 86 25.58 -1.34 13.78
N GLY A 87 25.54 -2.65 13.52
CA GLY A 87 24.45 -3.50 13.95
C GLY A 87 24.94 -4.73 14.67
N THR A 88 24.13 -5.22 15.60
CA THR A 88 24.37 -6.48 16.30
C THR A 88 23.10 -7.31 16.35
N HIS A 89 23.26 -8.63 16.34
CA HIS A 89 22.17 -9.54 16.62
C HIS A 89 22.03 -9.67 18.14
N ILE A 90 20.85 -9.36 18.67
CA ILE A 90 20.53 -9.58 20.09
C ILE A 90 20.15 -11.06 20.31
N GLY A 91 19.62 -11.72 19.27
CA GLY A 91 19.36 -13.15 19.20
C GLY A 91 19.26 -13.58 17.72
N PRO A 92 18.94 -14.85 17.43
CA PRO A 92 18.81 -15.34 16.06
C PRO A 92 17.76 -14.58 15.24
N GLU A 93 16.71 -14.10 15.90
CA GLU A 93 15.54 -13.48 15.27
C GLU A 93 15.56 -11.95 15.34
N ALA A 94 16.47 -11.35 16.13
CA ALA A 94 16.45 -9.94 16.47
C ALA A 94 17.77 -9.24 16.10
N ARG A 95 17.67 -8.14 15.36
CA ARG A 95 18.80 -7.27 15.01
C ARG A 95 18.52 -5.85 15.46
N LEU A 96 19.54 -5.23 16.05
CA LEU A 96 19.55 -3.83 16.40
C LEU A 96 20.65 -3.13 15.62
N THR A 97 20.34 -2.02 14.97
CA THR A 97 21.27 -1.20 14.20
C THR A 97 21.21 0.23 14.72
N VAL A 98 22.37 0.84 14.96
CA VAL A 98 22.50 2.26 15.31
C VAL A 98 23.33 2.93 14.23
N GLY A 99 22.89 4.10 13.77
CA GLY A 99 23.60 4.85 12.74
C GLY A 99 23.56 6.36 12.92
N ARG A 100 24.49 7.02 12.24
CA ARG A 100 24.60 8.48 12.13
C ARG A 100 24.81 8.83 10.67
N LEU A 101 23.85 9.55 10.12
CA LEU A 101 23.92 10.26 8.85
C LEU A 101 24.33 11.72 9.12
N ARG A 102 25.24 12.22 8.30
CA ARG A 102 25.54 13.64 8.22
C ARG A 102 25.81 14.02 6.78
N GLU A 103 24.99 14.91 6.27
CA GLU A 103 25.06 15.42 4.91
C GLU A 103 24.86 16.93 4.91
N LYS A 104 25.43 17.59 3.90
CA LYS A 104 25.27 19.01 3.63
C LYS A 104 25.40 19.30 2.15
N LEU A 105 24.84 20.44 1.74
CA LEU A 105 25.05 20.95 0.40
C LEU A 105 26.46 21.57 0.24
N LEU A 106 27.01 21.52 -0.98
CA LEU A 106 28.26 22.18 -1.33
C LEU A 106 28.02 23.64 -1.76
N ALA A 107 26.92 23.91 -2.45
CA ALA A 107 26.53 25.23 -2.93
C ALA A 107 25.50 25.96 -2.02
N GLY A 108 25.28 25.49 -0.79
CA GLY A 108 24.38 26.11 0.17
C GLY A 108 24.65 25.73 1.63
N ASP A 109 23.94 26.39 2.55
CA ASP A 109 24.12 26.22 4.02
C ASP A 109 23.16 25.18 4.64
N ARG A 110 22.52 24.34 3.82
CA ARG A 110 21.56 23.31 4.25
C ARG A 110 22.25 21.99 4.60
N LYS A 111 21.64 21.22 5.49
CA LYS A 111 22.15 19.98 6.07
C LYS A 111 21.02 18.98 6.36
N ASN A 112 21.37 17.70 6.32
CA ASN A 112 20.59 16.60 6.87
C ASN A 112 21.46 15.86 7.89
N GLU A 113 21.09 15.93 9.16
CA GLU A 113 21.78 15.21 10.24
C GLU A 113 20.79 14.30 10.97
N SER A 114 21.02 12.99 10.88
CA SER A 114 20.13 11.99 11.49
C SER A 114 20.91 11.02 12.36
N THR A 115 20.49 10.83 13.61
CA THR A 115 20.92 9.68 14.44
C THR A 115 19.76 8.75 14.58
N TYR A 116 19.96 7.49 14.24
CA TYR A 116 18.87 6.54 14.17
C TYR A 116 19.19 5.21 14.85
N LEU A 117 18.14 4.56 15.31
CA LEU A 117 18.13 3.23 15.87
C LEU A 117 17.04 2.44 15.15
N LEU A 118 17.44 1.36 14.50
CA LEU A 118 16.55 0.43 13.79
C LEU A 118 16.57 -0.92 14.50
N PHE A 119 15.42 -1.32 15.00
CA PHE A 119 15.17 -2.65 15.53
C PHE A 119 14.36 -3.47 14.53
N THR A 120 14.80 -4.69 14.26
CA THR A 120 14.08 -5.65 13.42
C THR A 120 13.98 -6.98 14.13
N TYR A 121 12.79 -7.56 14.14
CA TYR A 121 12.54 -8.88 14.69
C TYR A 121 11.62 -9.67 13.75
N GLU A 122 12.04 -10.86 13.34
CA GLU A 122 11.21 -11.78 12.57
C GLU A 122 11.33 -13.19 13.14
N ARG A 123 10.19 -13.80 13.47
CA ARG A 123 10.15 -15.17 13.95
C ARG A 123 8.96 -15.92 13.39
N ASP A 124 9.24 -17.10 12.85
CA ASP A 124 8.23 -18.07 12.45
C ASP A 124 8.02 -19.09 13.58
N PHE A 125 6.82 -19.14 14.13
CA PHE A 125 6.43 -20.07 15.17
C PHE A 125 5.70 -21.25 14.52
N ALA A 126 6.34 -22.42 14.52
CA ALA A 126 5.96 -23.63 13.78
C ALA A 126 4.51 -24.16 13.94
N GLN A 127 3.69 -23.56 14.80
CA GLN A 127 2.27 -23.90 14.99
C GLN A 127 1.38 -22.68 15.20
N LEU A 128 1.91 -21.47 15.15
CA LEU A 128 1.15 -20.27 15.47
C LEU A 128 1.12 -19.31 14.28
N GLY A 129 2.25 -19.20 13.57
CA GLY A 129 2.39 -18.28 12.45
C GLY A 129 3.63 -17.41 12.57
N ARG A 130 3.69 -16.36 11.76
CA ARG A 130 4.88 -15.51 11.64
C ARG A 130 4.65 -14.13 12.22
N LEU A 131 5.54 -13.71 13.11
CA LEU A 131 5.57 -12.38 13.70
C LEU A 131 6.73 -11.58 13.10
N ARG A 132 6.44 -10.37 12.60
CA ARG A 132 7.41 -9.37 12.16
C ARG A 132 7.20 -8.10 12.96
N VAL A 133 8.28 -7.54 13.49
CA VAL A 133 8.29 -6.29 14.24
C VAL A 133 9.45 -5.44 13.75
N PHE A 134 9.16 -4.23 13.34
CA PHE A 134 10.14 -3.24 12.93
C PHE A 134 9.91 -1.95 13.71
N ASP A 135 10.96 -1.34 14.22
CA ASP A 135 10.88 -0.05 14.89
C ASP A 135 12.09 0.80 14.48
N ASN A 136 11.82 2.00 13.98
CA ASN A 136 12.83 2.96 13.56
C ASN A 136 12.64 4.24 14.37
N PHE A 137 13.65 4.61 15.14
CA PHE A 137 13.67 5.82 15.94
C PHE A 137 14.79 6.73 15.43
N LYS A 138 14.48 7.98 15.10
CA LYS A 138 15.40 8.97 14.56
C LYS A 138 15.35 10.27 15.36
N LEU A 139 16.51 10.86 15.61
CA LEU A 139 16.67 12.28 15.90
C LEU A 139 17.20 12.97 14.65
N VAL A 140 16.44 13.88 14.09
CA VAL A 140 16.71 14.49 12.79
C VAL A 140 16.78 16.00 12.90
N GLU A 141 17.77 16.59 12.24
CA GLU A 141 17.82 18.02 11.88
C GLU A 141 18.06 18.11 10.36
N ASP A 142 16.98 18.34 9.61
CA ASP A 142 17.02 18.36 8.15
C ASP A 142 16.32 19.58 7.51
N ASP A 143 17.07 20.34 6.72
CA ASP A 143 16.56 21.48 5.97
C ASP A 143 16.91 21.43 4.47
N ILE A 144 17.32 20.27 3.95
CA ILE A 144 17.52 20.01 2.52
C ILE A 144 16.17 19.60 1.90
N PRO A 145 15.58 20.38 0.98
CA PRO A 145 14.32 19.99 0.35
C PRO A 145 14.55 18.92 -0.70
N ASP A 146 13.89 17.78 -0.54
CA ASP A 146 13.96 16.63 -1.43
C ASP A 146 12.63 16.43 -2.17
N ASN A 147 12.38 17.27 -3.17
CA ASN A 147 11.17 17.17 -3.98
C ASN A 147 11.21 15.94 -4.88
N LEU A 148 10.10 15.23 -4.95
CA LEU A 148 9.99 13.97 -5.68
C LEU A 148 9.24 14.16 -7.00
N PHE A 149 9.45 13.22 -7.91
CA PHE A 149 8.70 13.06 -9.14
C PHE A 149 8.12 11.65 -9.18
N GLN A 150 6.91 11.49 -8.65
CA GLN A 150 6.38 10.18 -8.32
C GLN A 150 5.21 9.76 -9.16
N TRP A 151 5.17 8.46 -9.46
CA TRP A 151 3.96 7.78 -9.86
C TRP A 151 2.90 7.86 -8.75
N VAL A 152 1.86 8.64 -9.00
CA VAL A 152 0.65 8.71 -8.17
C VAL A 152 -0.55 8.40 -9.03
N GLN A 153 -1.59 7.82 -8.44
CA GLN A 153 -2.85 7.54 -9.13
C GLN A 153 -3.97 8.44 -8.60
N PRO A 154 -4.21 9.60 -9.24
CA PRO A 154 -5.37 10.41 -8.91
C PRO A 154 -6.67 9.65 -9.15
N SER A 155 -7.70 10.01 -8.39
CA SER A 155 -9.02 9.39 -8.50
C SER A 155 -9.54 9.41 -9.94
N ASN A 156 -10.01 8.25 -10.41
CA ASN A 156 -10.55 8.06 -11.77
C ASN A 156 -9.56 8.41 -12.90
N SER A 157 -8.27 8.20 -12.69
CA SER A 157 -7.24 8.36 -13.72
C SER A 157 -6.24 7.22 -13.69
N ARG A 158 -5.47 7.04 -14.79
CA ARG A 158 -4.28 6.17 -14.73
C ARG A 158 -3.27 6.79 -13.79
N GLY A 159 -2.46 5.95 -13.17
CA GLY A 159 -1.28 6.44 -12.48
C GLY A 159 -0.37 7.19 -13.43
N THR A 160 0.17 8.29 -12.95
CA THR A 160 0.98 9.22 -13.73
C THR A 160 2.05 9.83 -12.84
N GLN A 161 3.17 10.21 -13.44
CA GLN A 161 4.26 10.86 -12.73
C GLN A 161 3.86 12.31 -12.39
N GLN A 162 3.97 12.68 -11.12
CA GLN A 162 3.65 14.01 -10.60
C GLN A 162 4.74 14.53 -9.67
N ARG A 163 4.97 15.84 -9.72
CA ARG A 163 5.86 16.51 -8.77
C ARG A 163 5.22 16.56 -7.39
N VAL A 164 5.90 16.00 -6.40
CA VAL A 164 5.52 16.05 -4.99
C VAL A 164 6.54 16.93 -4.26
N PHE A 165 6.06 18.03 -3.69
CA PHE A 165 6.92 18.98 -3.00
C PHE A 165 7.12 18.56 -1.55
N ASP A 166 8.38 18.44 -1.16
CA ASP A 166 8.76 18.14 0.20
C ASP A 166 8.31 19.25 1.15
N VAL A 167 7.73 18.80 2.27
CA VAL A 167 7.20 19.68 3.32
C VAL A 167 8.27 20.01 4.37
N LEU A 168 9.42 19.33 4.31
CA LEU A 168 10.49 19.32 5.31
C LEU A 168 9.93 18.95 6.68
N PRO A 169 9.40 17.72 6.86
CA PRO A 169 8.74 17.34 8.10
C PRO A 169 9.71 17.19 9.27
N ALA A 170 11.02 17.14 9.00
CA ALA A 170 12.06 16.75 9.97
C ALA A 170 13.08 17.85 10.33
N ARG A 171 12.72 19.15 10.23
CA ARG A 171 13.63 20.30 10.49
C ARG A 171 14.37 20.30 11.83
N ASP A 172 13.71 19.89 12.90
CA ASP A 172 14.35 19.55 14.19
C ASP A 172 13.37 18.65 14.95
N THR A 173 13.46 17.33 14.76
CA THR A 173 12.34 16.41 15.02
C THR A 173 12.79 15.08 15.59
N TRP A 174 12.04 14.57 16.56
CA TRP A 174 12.05 13.15 16.90
C TRP A 174 11.06 12.41 16.00
N VAL A 175 11.55 11.43 15.25
CA VAL A 175 10.71 10.61 14.37
C VAL A 175 10.73 9.19 14.90
N ASN A 176 9.55 8.58 15.04
CA ASN A 176 9.43 7.16 15.33
C ASN A 176 8.45 6.52 14.36
N THR A 177 8.85 5.40 13.74
CA THR A 177 8.00 4.57 12.91
C THR A 177 8.06 3.15 13.44
N SER A 178 6.94 2.61 13.89
CA SER A 178 6.82 1.23 14.35
C SER A 178 5.85 0.46 13.48
N TYR A 179 6.17 -0.81 13.22
CA TYR A 179 5.36 -1.73 12.45
C TYR A 179 5.34 -3.10 13.09
N VAL A 180 4.17 -3.71 13.18
CA VAL A 180 3.96 -5.07 13.66
C VAL A 180 3.06 -5.79 12.68
N GLN A 181 3.48 -6.96 12.23
CA GLN A 181 2.65 -7.85 11.44
C GLN A 181 2.64 -9.26 12.04
N PHE A 182 1.46 -9.85 12.09
CA PHE A 182 1.27 -11.22 12.52
C PHE A 182 0.40 -11.99 11.55
N ASP A 183 1.00 -13.00 10.93
CA ASP A 183 0.36 -13.91 9.98
C ASP A 183 0.04 -15.21 10.72
N PHE A 184 -1.23 -15.41 11.12
CA PHE A 184 -1.69 -16.56 11.87
C PHE A 184 -2.16 -17.68 10.93
N THR A 185 -1.61 -18.89 11.14
CA THR A 185 -1.80 -20.04 10.24
C THR A 185 -2.10 -21.36 10.97
N LEU A 186 -2.38 -21.31 12.28
CA LEU A 186 -2.58 -22.51 13.10
C LEU A 186 -3.79 -23.36 12.67
N VAL A 187 -4.88 -22.71 12.24
CA VAL A 187 -6.11 -23.39 11.84
C VAL A 187 -6.05 -23.65 10.34
N GLY A 188 -6.12 -24.93 9.94
CA GLY A 188 -6.09 -25.30 8.52
C GLY A 188 -7.18 -24.58 7.73
N ASN A 189 -6.80 -24.07 6.55
CA ASN A 189 -7.63 -23.28 5.63
C ASN A 189 -8.07 -21.90 6.15
N LEU A 190 -7.70 -21.51 7.39
CA LEU A 190 -7.89 -20.16 7.91
C LEU A 190 -6.58 -19.39 7.77
N ASN A 191 -6.62 -18.27 7.07
CA ASN A 191 -5.53 -17.32 7.06
C ASN A 191 -6.01 -16.05 7.78
N VAL A 192 -5.24 -15.57 8.76
CA VAL A 192 -5.50 -14.29 9.42
C VAL A 192 -4.23 -13.45 9.40
N ILE A 193 -4.29 -12.24 8.88
CA ILE A 193 -3.17 -11.31 8.83
C ILE A 193 -3.57 -10.05 9.58
N ASN A 194 -2.76 -9.66 10.56
CA ASN A 194 -2.92 -8.40 11.29
C ASN A 194 -1.69 -7.54 11.06
N LYS A 195 -1.87 -6.30 10.65
CA LYS A 195 -0.80 -5.32 10.46
C LYS A 195 -1.13 -4.08 11.26
N PHE A 196 -0.17 -3.59 12.03
CA PHE A 196 -0.27 -2.37 12.81
C PHE A 196 0.93 -1.49 12.49
N LYS A 197 0.68 -0.23 12.15
CA LYS A 197 1.71 0.76 11.89
C LYS A 197 1.44 2.01 12.71
N THR A 198 2.48 2.62 13.26
CA THR A 198 2.40 3.97 13.82
C THR A 198 3.59 4.79 13.37
N GLU A 199 3.35 6.06 13.11
CA GLU A 199 4.40 7.05 12.88
C GLU A 199 4.15 8.26 13.75
N ILE A 200 5.19 8.82 14.35
CA ILE A 200 5.11 10.00 15.21
C ILE A 200 6.26 10.93 14.85
N TYR A 201 5.92 12.16 14.52
CA TYR A 201 6.87 13.26 14.32
C TYR A 201 6.64 14.27 15.44
N ASN A 202 7.60 14.40 16.35
CA ASN A 202 7.54 15.35 17.45
C ASN A 202 8.59 16.45 17.24
N GLN A 203 8.12 17.63 16.83
CA GLN A 203 8.96 18.79 16.56
C GLN A 203 9.59 19.26 17.87
N ARG A 204 10.91 19.36 17.91
CA ARG A 204 11.67 19.83 19.08
C ARG A 204 11.61 21.35 19.23
N ARG A 205 11.22 22.06 18.17
CA ARG A 205 11.01 23.51 18.13
C ARG A 205 9.72 23.83 17.40
N ASP A 206 9.09 24.93 17.79
CA ASP A 206 7.90 25.40 17.08
C ASP A 206 8.25 25.81 15.64
N GLN A 207 7.51 25.25 14.69
CA GLN A 207 7.60 25.55 13.27
C GLN A 207 6.28 26.20 12.87
N ARG A 208 6.33 27.30 12.12
CA ARG A 208 5.12 28.09 11.84
C ARG A 208 4.09 27.28 11.04
N ASP A 209 4.56 26.50 10.08
CA ASP A 209 3.80 25.71 9.11
C ASP A 209 3.52 24.27 9.55
N LEU A 210 4.30 23.70 10.48
CA LEU A 210 4.22 22.28 10.87
C LEU A 210 3.58 22.10 12.25
N ARG A 211 2.75 21.07 12.42
CA ARG A 211 2.19 20.69 13.73
C ARG A 211 3.33 20.31 14.68
N GLY A 212 3.19 20.68 15.95
CA GLY A 212 4.17 20.32 16.99
C GLY A 212 4.31 18.81 17.16
N THR A 213 3.19 18.08 17.01
CA THR A 213 3.20 16.62 16.88
C THR A 213 2.31 16.23 15.71
N ALA A 214 2.86 15.47 14.77
CA ALA A 214 2.13 14.79 13.72
C ALA A 214 2.14 13.29 14.02
N SER A 215 1.10 12.58 13.62
CA SER A 215 1.01 11.15 13.91
C SER A 215 0.18 10.40 12.88
N PHE A 216 0.60 9.18 12.57
CA PHE A 216 -0.17 8.20 11.83
C PHE A 216 -0.38 6.95 12.70
N VAL A 217 -1.57 6.37 12.63
CA VAL A 217 -1.90 5.06 13.19
C VAL A 217 -2.72 4.32 12.16
N GLY A 218 -2.20 3.19 11.69
CA GLY A 218 -2.85 2.30 10.75
C GLY A 218 -3.01 0.90 11.34
N LEU A 219 -4.18 0.30 11.15
CA LEU A 219 -4.46 -1.08 11.52
C LEU A 219 -5.18 -1.78 10.36
N ILE A 220 -4.63 -2.89 9.88
CA ILE A 220 -5.25 -3.76 8.89
C ILE A 220 -5.47 -5.12 9.52
N ASN A 221 -6.70 -5.63 9.46
CA ASN A 221 -7.03 -7.01 9.82
C ASN A 221 -7.65 -7.70 8.62
N LYS A 222 -7.08 -8.84 8.21
CA LYS A 222 -7.59 -9.69 7.13
C LYS A 222 -7.85 -11.07 7.67
N ALA A 223 -8.96 -11.68 7.24
CA ALA A 223 -9.21 -13.08 7.46
C ALA A 223 -9.85 -13.69 6.21
N ASP A 224 -9.46 -14.90 5.85
CA ASP A 224 -10.16 -15.72 4.86
C ASP A 224 -10.23 -17.17 5.34
N TYR A 225 -11.27 -17.87 4.91
CA TYR A 225 -11.39 -19.30 5.15
C TYR A 225 -11.87 -20.01 3.90
N THR A 226 -11.16 -21.05 3.46
CA THR A 226 -11.63 -21.88 2.34
C THR A 226 -12.46 -23.06 2.82
N PHE A 227 -13.76 -23.05 2.53
CA PHE A 227 -14.68 -24.16 2.76
C PHE A 227 -14.78 -25.04 1.50
N PRO A 228 -14.23 -26.27 1.52
CA PRO A 228 -14.50 -27.24 0.46
C PRO A 228 -15.90 -27.85 0.67
N VAL A 229 -16.86 -27.51 -0.21
CA VAL A 229 -18.22 -28.04 -0.20
C VAL A 229 -18.45 -28.88 -1.45
N ARG A 230 -18.20 -30.19 -1.35
CA ARG A 230 -18.20 -31.14 -2.48
C ARG A 230 -17.18 -30.72 -3.56
N ASN A 231 -17.68 -30.27 -4.71
CA ASN A 231 -16.88 -29.75 -5.81
C ASN A 231 -16.81 -28.21 -5.82
N ILE A 232 -17.50 -27.53 -4.91
CA ILE A 232 -17.54 -26.07 -4.83
C ILE A 232 -16.58 -25.61 -3.74
N GLU A 233 -15.76 -24.60 -4.02
CA GLU A 233 -15.00 -23.90 -3.00
C GLU A 233 -15.74 -22.62 -2.64
N LEU A 234 -16.05 -22.46 -1.35
CA LEU A 234 -16.64 -21.23 -0.82
C LEU A 234 -15.63 -20.54 0.07
N GLU A 235 -15.34 -19.28 -0.21
CA GLU A 235 -14.29 -18.51 0.44
C GLU A 235 -14.86 -17.18 0.93
N PRO A 236 -15.44 -17.13 2.15
CA PRO A 236 -15.67 -15.87 2.83
C PRO A 236 -14.36 -15.22 3.22
N ARG A 237 -14.30 -13.91 3.04
CA ARG A 237 -13.17 -13.07 3.45
C ARG A 237 -13.66 -11.83 4.17
N PHE A 238 -12.82 -11.30 5.03
CA PHE A 238 -13.04 -10.06 5.73
C PHE A 238 -11.76 -9.24 5.71
N LYS A 239 -11.88 -7.94 5.43
CA LYS A 239 -10.80 -6.96 5.57
C LYS A 239 -11.32 -5.77 6.36
N SER A 240 -10.58 -5.33 7.36
CA SER A 240 -10.82 -4.10 8.11
C SER A 240 -9.58 -3.22 8.03
N GLU A 241 -9.75 -1.96 7.66
CA GLU A 241 -8.71 -0.95 7.53
C GLU A 241 -9.09 0.25 8.38
N PHE A 242 -8.35 0.49 9.44
CA PHE A 242 -8.51 1.66 10.30
C PHE A 242 -7.32 2.59 10.15
N LEU A 243 -7.61 3.87 9.97
CA LEU A 243 -6.63 4.94 9.86
C LEU A 243 -6.98 6.07 10.82
N ARG A 244 -5.97 6.58 11.52
CA ARG A 244 -6.02 7.86 12.22
C ARG A 244 -4.76 8.64 11.92
N GLU A 245 -4.91 9.81 11.33
CA GLU A 245 -3.78 10.65 10.93
C GLU A 245 -3.99 12.10 11.36
N SER A 246 -2.94 12.67 11.96
CA SER A 246 -2.75 14.10 12.14
C SER A 246 -1.54 14.48 11.27
N PRO A 247 -1.77 15.07 10.07
CA PRO A 247 -0.71 15.33 9.10
C PRO A 247 0.32 16.36 9.60
N VAL A 248 1.53 16.35 9.01
CA VAL A 248 2.61 17.24 9.42
C VAL A 248 2.27 18.71 9.24
N ARG A 249 1.63 19.10 8.13
CA ARG A 249 1.26 20.50 7.89
C ARG A 249 0.03 20.87 8.71
N LYS A 250 0.05 22.05 9.36
CA LYS A 250 -1.08 22.55 10.17
C LYS A 250 -2.37 22.74 9.36
N ARG A 251 -2.23 23.09 8.07
CA ARG A 251 -3.36 23.37 7.17
C ARG A 251 -4.10 22.09 6.74
N ASP A 252 -3.41 20.95 6.76
CA ASP A 252 -3.97 19.71 6.28
C ASP A 252 -4.85 19.12 7.41
N PRO A 253 -6.09 18.69 7.10
CA PRO A 253 -7.05 18.28 8.11
C PRO A 253 -6.65 16.94 8.74
N GLU A 254 -6.96 16.76 10.01
CA GLU A 254 -6.86 15.44 10.64
C GLU A 254 -7.95 14.53 10.08
N ARG A 255 -7.64 13.25 9.91
CA ARG A 255 -8.58 12.25 9.40
C ARG A 255 -8.61 11.03 10.29
N ARG A 256 -9.79 10.45 10.43
CA ARG A 256 -10.02 9.19 11.12
C ARG A 256 -11.05 8.40 10.35
N GLU A 257 -10.66 7.24 9.86
CA GLU A 257 -11.40 6.48 8.86
C GLU A 257 -11.41 4.99 9.26
N LEU A 258 -12.52 4.33 8.98
CA LEU A 258 -12.67 2.89 9.09
C LEU A 258 -13.33 2.38 7.81
N THR A 259 -12.69 1.41 7.17
CA THR A 259 -13.29 0.64 6.08
C THR A 259 -13.39 -0.81 6.50
N GLU A 260 -14.58 -1.38 6.42
CA GLU A 260 -14.83 -2.79 6.69
C GLU A 260 -15.45 -3.42 5.45
N THR A 261 -14.81 -4.45 4.93
CA THR A 261 -15.22 -5.11 3.70
C THR A 261 -15.36 -6.60 3.93
N LEU A 262 -16.55 -7.13 3.61
CA LEU A 262 -16.84 -8.56 3.56
C LEU A 262 -16.87 -9.00 2.11
N PHE A 263 -16.25 -10.14 1.85
CA PHE A 263 -16.23 -10.78 0.54
C PHE A 263 -16.79 -12.19 0.69
N LEU A 264 -17.49 -12.67 -0.33
CA LEU A 264 -17.87 -14.06 -0.46
C LEU A 264 -17.61 -14.48 -1.90
N ILE A 265 -16.67 -15.40 -2.08
CA ILE A 265 -16.31 -15.95 -3.38
C ILE A 265 -16.74 -17.41 -3.41
N ALA A 266 -17.44 -17.82 -4.47
CA ALA A 266 -17.77 -19.21 -4.72
C ALA A 266 -17.19 -19.65 -6.07
N ARG A 267 -16.33 -20.66 -6.06
CA ARG A 267 -15.71 -21.25 -7.24
C ARG A 267 -16.36 -22.59 -7.55
N ILE A 268 -16.98 -22.70 -8.72
CA ILE A 268 -17.81 -23.82 -9.15
C ILE A 268 -17.20 -24.41 -10.44
N PRO A 269 -16.45 -25.53 -10.36
CA PRO A 269 -15.99 -26.25 -11.53
C PRO A 269 -17.20 -26.96 -12.17
N LEU A 270 -17.61 -26.47 -13.34
CA LEU A 270 -18.71 -27.05 -14.12
C LEU A 270 -18.23 -28.23 -14.98
N LEU A 271 -17.03 -28.11 -15.56
CA LEU A 271 -16.38 -29.10 -16.42
C LEU A 271 -14.87 -29.08 -16.14
N SER A 272 -14.12 -30.03 -16.71
CA SER A 272 -12.65 -30.16 -16.51
C SER A 272 -11.86 -28.88 -16.78
N HIS A 273 -12.39 -27.99 -17.63
CA HIS A 273 -11.74 -26.73 -18.01
C HIS A 273 -12.68 -25.52 -17.92
N THR A 274 -13.82 -25.66 -17.24
CA THR A 274 -14.81 -24.59 -17.09
C THR A 274 -15.06 -24.31 -15.62
N LEU A 275 -14.73 -23.09 -15.20
CA LEU A 275 -14.91 -22.59 -13.85
C LEU A 275 -15.89 -21.41 -13.87
N VAL A 276 -16.91 -21.46 -13.02
CA VAL A 276 -17.74 -20.28 -12.73
C VAL A 276 -17.33 -19.75 -11.37
N GLU A 277 -17.08 -18.45 -11.29
CA GLU A 277 -16.81 -17.74 -10.04
C GLU A 277 -17.95 -16.76 -9.77
N LEU A 278 -18.53 -16.84 -8.58
CA LEU A 278 -19.51 -15.89 -8.08
C LEU A 278 -18.85 -15.08 -6.97
N GLY A 279 -18.98 -13.76 -7.03
CA GLY A 279 -18.43 -12.85 -6.04
C GLY A 279 -19.52 -11.97 -5.45
N LEU A 280 -19.49 -11.76 -4.14
CA LEU A 280 -20.25 -10.72 -3.47
C LEU A 280 -19.30 -9.94 -2.57
N GLU A 281 -19.25 -8.63 -2.75
CA GLU A 281 -18.53 -7.73 -1.86
C GLU A 281 -19.48 -6.72 -1.22
N LEU A 282 -19.28 -6.48 0.07
CA LEU A 282 -20.01 -5.53 0.89
C LEU A 282 -18.98 -4.68 1.64
N SER A 283 -18.92 -3.38 1.35
CA SER A 283 -18.03 -2.46 2.05
C SER A 283 -18.82 -1.41 2.81
N HIS A 284 -18.39 -1.12 4.02
CA HIS A 284 -18.85 0.01 4.82
C HIS A 284 -17.65 0.93 5.07
N PHE A 285 -17.82 2.21 4.78
CA PHE A 285 -16.84 3.25 5.06
C PHE A 285 -17.45 4.24 6.04
N GLU A 286 -16.67 4.57 7.06
CA GLU A 286 -17.04 5.55 8.08
C GLU A 286 -15.86 6.51 8.26
N GLN A 287 -16.13 7.81 8.12
CA GLN A 287 -15.16 8.87 8.42
C GLN A 287 -15.63 9.61 9.67
N PHE A 288 -14.89 9.46 10.78
CA PHE A 288 -15.28 10.00 12.08
C PHE A 288 -14.92 11.49 12.19
N ARG A 289 -15.68 12.34 11.49
CA ARG A 289 -15.52 13.80 11.51
C ARG A 289 -16.78 14.49 12.03
N ASP A 290 -16.61 15.69 12.57
CA ASP A 290 -17.70 16.54 13.06
C ASP A 290 -18.23 17.53 11.98
N ASP A 291 -17.62 17.58 10.78
CA ASP A 291 -17.96 18.50 9.68
C ASP A 291 -18.64 17.81 8.47
N GLU A 292 -19.55 18.53 7.79
CA GLU A 292 -20.36 18.00 6.67
C GLU A 292 -19.59 17.85 5.33
N GLU A 293 -18.30 18.23 5.27
CA GLU A 293 -17.47 18.25 4.03
C GLU A 293 -16.64 16.96 3.80
N GLY A 294 -16.93 15.87 4.52
CA GLY A 294 -16.25 14.58 4.37
C GLY A 294 -16.53 13.82 3.07
N VAL A 295 -15.88 12.66 2.88
CA VAL A 295 -16.19 11.76 1.76
C VAL A 295 -17.62 11.23 1.96
N PRO A 296 -18.57 11.50 1.05
CA PRO A 296 -19.98 11.25 1.32
C PRO A 296 -20.37 9.77 1.21
N VAL A 297 -19.46 8.87 0.82
CA VAL A 297 -19.75 7.45 0.60
C VAL A 297 -19.85 6.73 1.94
N ASN A 298 -20.98 6.08 2.24
CA ASN A 298 -21.16 5.32 3.48
C ASN A 298 -21.09 3.80 3.24
N ARG A 299 -21.69 3.33 2.13
CA ARG A 299 -21.76 1.89 1.82
C ARG A 299 -21.55 1.62 0.33
N ASP A 300 -20.85 0.53 0.05
CA ASP A 300 -20.64 -0.02 -1.29
C ASP A 300 -21.11 -1.49 -1.32
N LEU A 301 -21.82 -1.87 -2.37
CA LEU A 301 -22.33 -3.22 -2.60
C LEU A 301 -21.96 -3.62 -4.03
N GLU A 302 -21.24 -4.72 -4.17
CA GLU A 302 -20.60 -5.15 -5.40
C GLU A 302 -20.84 -6.65 -5.67
N PRO A 303 -22.03 -7.06 -6.13
CA PRO A 303 -22.23 -8.40 -6.68
C PRO A 303 -21.58 -8.54 -8.06
N ALA A 304 -20.90 -9.67 -8.26
CA ALA A 304 -20.24 -10.03 -9.51
C ALA A 304 -20.44 -11.50 -9.87
N VAL A 305 -20.46 -11.77 -11.16
CA VAL A 305 -20.40 -13.13 -11.73
C VAL A 305 -19.34 -13.15 -12.80
N GLN A 306 -18.51 -14.19 -12.79
CA GLN A 306 -17.45 -14.40 -13.75
C GLN A 306 -17.47 -15.84 -14.24
N PHE A 307 -17.24 -16.01 -15.53
CA PHE A 307 -17.07 -17.27 -16.22
C PHE A 307 -15.64 -17.33 -16.73
N ASN A 308 -14.94 -18.42 -16.42
CA ASN A 308 -13.62 -18.72 -16.94
C ASN A 308 -13.64 -20.08 -17.65
N ASN A 309 -13.16 -20.12 -18.88
CA ASN A 309 -12.98 -21.35 -19.65
C ASN A 309 -11.58 -21.39 -20.24
N SER A 310 -10.92 -22.54 -20.12
CA SER A 310 -9.68 -22.83 -20.82
C SER A 310 -9.89 -23.94 -21.84
N SER A 311 -9.22 -23.86 -23.00
CA SER A 311 -9.27 -24.89 -24.02
C SER A 311 -7.98 -24.91 -24.84
N ASP A 312 -7.55 -26.09 -25.24
CA ASP A 312 -6.37 -26.23 -26.10
C ASP A 312 -6.80 -26.16 -27.58
N TYR A 313 -6.20 -25.26 -28.35
CA TYR A 313 -6.49 -25.05 -29.78
C TYR A 313 -5.21 -24.78 -30.57
N LEU A 314 -4.93 -25.62 -31.58
CA LEU A 314 -3.78 -25.50 -32.50
C LEU A 314 -2.41 -25.31 -31.80
N GLY A 315 -2.20 -25.97 -30.67
CA GLY A 315 -0.95 -25.89 -29.90
C GLY A 315 -0.86 -24.69 -28.94
N TYR A 316 -1.94 -23.92 -28.82
CA TYR A 316 -2.08 -22.85 -27.83
C TYR A 316 -3.12 -23.24 -26.79
N ARG A 317 -2.91 -22.82 -25.54
CA ARG A 317 -3.96 -22.83 -24.52
C ARG A 317 -4.68 -21.48 -24.57
N LEU A 318 -5.94 -21.52 -25.02
CA LEU A 318 -6.84 -20.39 -25.02
C LEU A 318 -7.53 -20.31 -23.66
N HIS A 319 -7.54 -19.13 -23.08
CA HIS A 319 -8.31 -18.82 -21.90
C HIS A 319 -9.27 -17.69 -22.20
N LEU A 320 -10.52 -17.88 -21.81
CA LEU A 320 -11.58 -16.91 -21.95
C LEU A 320 -12.17 -16.61 -20.58
N GLN A 321 -12.16 -15.33 -20.20
CA GLN A 321 -12.74 -14.83 -18.97
C GLN A 321 -13.77 -13.76 -19.31
N THR A 322 -15.03 -14.02 -19.00
CA THR A 322 -16.12 -13.06 -19.20
C THR A 322 -16.82 -12.83 -17.86
N GLY A 323 -17.17 -11.60 -17.54
CA GLY A 323 -17.86 -11.32 -16.29
C GLY A 323 -18.78 -10.11 -16.37
N PHE A 324 -19.61 -10.01 -15.35
CA PHE A 324 -20.55 -8.94 -15.11
C PHE A 324 -20.49 -8.53 -13.65
N ARG A 325 -20.43 -7.23 -13.40
CA ARG A 325 -20.42 -6.64 -12.07
C ARG A 325 -21.45 -5.53 -11.98
N LEU A 326 -22.13 -5.43 -10.84
CA LEU A 326 -22.99 -4.31 -10.47
C LEU A 326 -22.44 -3.66 -9.22
N GLN A 327 -22.20 -2.36 -9.27
CA GLN A 327 -21.83 -1.54 -8.13
C GLN A 327 -23.01 -0.70 -7.69
N LYS A 328 -23.30 -0.67 -6.38
CA LYS A 328 -24.25 0.26 -5.79
C LYS A 328 -23.59 1.03 -4.64
N LEU A 329 -23.35 2.31 -4.87
CA LEU A 329 -22.86 3.25 -3.87
C LEU A 329 -24.03 3.94 -3.18
N THR A 330 -24.01 3.92 -1.85
CA THR A 330 -24.94 4.66 -1.01
C THR A 330 -24.15 5.73 -0.27
N PHE A 331 -24.61 6.97 -0.41
CA PHE A 331 -23.98 8.14 0.19
C PHE A 331 -24.82 8.64 1.37
N GLU A 332 -24.21 9.37 2.29
CA GLU A 332 -24.90 9.97 3.45
C GLU A 332 -25.83 11.09 3.02
N ASN A 333 -25.28 12.02 2.23
CA ASN A 333 -25.94 13.28 1.88
C ASN A 333 -26.24 13.41 0.38
N LEU A 334 -26.00 12.35 -0.41
CA LEU A 334 -26.23 12.35 -1.86
C LEU A 334 -27.14 11.17 -2.27
N PRO A 335 -27.85 11.29 -3.41
CA PRO A 335 -28.59 10.17 -3.97
C PRO A 335 -27.68 8.97 -4.26
N PRO A 336 -28.16 7.72 -4.08
CA PRO A 336 -27.37 6.54 -4.39
C PRO A 336 -27.04 6.46 -5.89
N SER A 337 -25.88 5.90 -6.20
CA SER A 337 -25.44 5.65 -7.57
C SER A 337 -25.40 4.16 -7.85
N THR A 338 -25.70 3.75 -9.08
CA THR A 338 -25.61 2.35 -9.51
C THR A 338 -24.95 2.29 -10.87
N THR A 339 -23.92 1.45 -10.99
CA THR A 339 -23.14 1.27 -12.21
C THR A 339 -23.03 -0.21 -12.53
N SER A 340 -23.07 -0.56 -13.81
CA SER A 340 -22.90 -1.94 -14.29
C SER A 340 -21.69 -2.02 -15.21
N LYS A 341 -20.86 -3.05 -15.05
CA LYS A 341 -19.70 -3.32 -15.91
C LYS A 341 -19.80 -4.73 -16.47
N ILE A 342 -19.67 -4.87 -17.79
CA ILE A 342 -19.45 -6.15 -18.47
C ILE A 342 -18.00 -6.14 -18.95
N PHE A 343 -17.30 -7.25 -18.77
CA PHE A 343 -15.93 -7.39 -19.26
C PHE A 343 -15.74 -8.77 -19.89
N MET A 344 -14.83 -8.83 -20.86
CA MET A 344 -14.40 -10.04 -21.53
C MET A 344 -12.91 -9.90 -21.83
N THR A 345 -12.15 -10.92 -21.47
CA THR A 345 -10.71 -11.01 -21.71
C THR A 345 -10.43 -12.38 -22.30
N ALA A 346 -9.70 -12.42 -23.42
CA ALA A 346 -9.27 -13.65 -24.06
C ALA A 346 -7.76 -13.61 -24.23
N TYR A 347 -7.07 -14.65 -23.75
CA TYR A 347 -5.62 -14.78 -23.85
C TYR A 347 -5.25 -16.13 -24.46
N ALA A 348 -4.20 -16.14 -25.28
CA ALA A 348 -3.70 -17.33 -25.96
C ALA A 348 -2.21 -17.48 -25.66
N GLY A 349 -1.83 -18.55 -24.96
CA GLY A 349 -0.44 -18.84 -24.59
C GLY A 349 0.08 -20.14 -25.20
N LEU A 350 1.37 -20.19 -25.52
CA LEU A 350 2.06 -21.45 -25.86
C LEU A 350 2.43 -22.17 -24.55
N GLU A 351 2.23 -23.48 -24.47
CA GLU A 351 2.75 -24.27 -23.34
C GLU A 351 4.29 -24.16 -23.30
N ARG A 352 4.84 -23.93 -22.10
CA ARG A 352 6.25 -24.18 -21.80
C ARG A 352 6.40 -25.48 -21.04
#